data_AF-A0A6G6WK62-F1
#
_entry.id   AF-A0A6G6WK62-F1
#
_cell.length_a   1.000
_cell.length_b   1.000
_cell.length_c   1.000
_cell.angle_alpha   90.00
_cell.angle_beta   90.00
_cell.angle_gamma   90.00
#
_symmetry.space_group_name_H-M   'P 1'
#
loop_
_entity.id
_entity.type
_entity.pdbx_description
1 polymer ?
#
loop_
_entity_poly.entity_id
_entity_poly.type
_entity_poly.pdbx_seq_one_letter_code
_entity_poly.pdbx_strand_id
1 'polypeptide(L)' 'MEETRERLASTIDQLVYRANPKTIVGREVASLKAYFVDPATGQPRSENILKVAGVLVGTVALFVVIRKVSS' A
#
# COMPACT_ATOMS: atom_id res chain seq x y z
N MET A 1 44.86 2.08 -0.94
CA MET A 1 43.61 1.68 -0.26
C MET A 1 42.51 2.73 -0.43
N GLU A 2 42.85 4.00 -0.74
CA GLU A 2 41.90 5.05 -1.17
C GLU A 2 40.98 4.66 -2.33
N GLU A 3 41.52 4.14 -3.45
CA GLU A 3 40.75 3.92 -4.68
C GLU A 3 39.57 2.94 -4.48
N THR A 4 39.76 1.93 -3.62
CA THR A 4 38.70 0.98 -3.26
C THR A 4 37.61 1.65 -2.41
N ARG A 5 37.99 2.59 -1.53
CA ARG A 5 37.04 3.36 -0.70
C ARG A 5 36.21 4.33 -1.54
N GLU A 6 36.83 5.01 -2.50
CA GLU A 6 36.15 5.93 -3.42
C GLU A 6 35.12 5.19 -4.29
N ARG A 7 35.46 4.00 -4.80
CA ARG A 7 34.52 3.15 -5.55
C ARG A 7 33.32 2.73 -4.68
N LEU A 8 33.55 2.34 -3.42
CA LEU A 8 32.48 1.99 -2.49
C LEU A 8 31.59 3.20 -2.16
N ALA A 9 32.17 4.37 -1.89
CA ALA A 9 31.43 5.59 -1.62
C ALA A 9 30.51 5.96 -2.80
N SER A 10 31.01 5.89 -4.04
CA SER A 10 30.18 6.15 -5.23
C SER A 10 29.05 5.13 -5.39
N THR A 11 29.29 3.87 -5.03
CA THR A 11 28.28 2.80 -5.12
C THR A 11 27.20 2.96 -4.05
N ILE A 12 27.59 3.38 -2.84
CA ILE A 12 26.68 3.66 -1.73
C ILE A 12 25.78 4.86 -2.06
N ASP A 13 26.33 5.95 -2.60
CA ASP A 13 25.53 7.12 -3.01
C ASP A 13 24.49 6.74 -4.07
N GLN A 14 24.86 5.90 -5.04
CA GLN A 14 23.93 5.40 -6.05
C GLN A 14 22.83 4.49 -5.46
N LEU A 15 23.15 3.68 -4.45
CA LEU A 15 22.17 2.84 -3.75
C LEU A 15 21.22 3.67 -2.88
N VAL A 16 21.73 4.67 -2.15
CA VAL A 16 20.92 5.57 -1.32
C VAL A 16 19.97 6.41 -2.18
N TYR A 17 20.42 6.84 -3.37
CA TYR A 17 19.57 7.57 -4.32
C TYR A 17 18.49 6.68 -4.97
N ARG A 18 18.79 5.42 -5.29
CA ARG A 18 17.82 4.50 -5.92
C ARG A 18 16.86 3.85 -4.92
N ALA A 19 17.32 3.64 -3.70
CA ALA A 19 16.50 3.25 -2.55
C ALA A 19 15.74 4.45 -1.96
N ASN A 20 15.71 5.60 -2.65
CA ASN A 20 15.02 6.79 -2.15
C ASN A 20 13.56 6.44 -1.89
N PRO A 21 13.15 6.39 -0.60
CA PRO A 21 11.91 5.78 -0.16
C PRO A 21 10.68 6.48 -0.78
N LYS A 22 10.84 7.74 -1.20
CA LYS A 22 9.77 8.52 -1.85
C LYS A 22 9.22 7.85 -3.11
N THR A 23 10.06 7.17 -3.91
CA THR A 23 9.59 6.51 -5.14
C THR A 23 9.01 5.12 -4.90
N ILE A 24 9.33 4.50 -3.76
CA ILE A 24 8.78 3.22 -3.35
C ILE A 24 7.38 3.44 -2.76
N VAL A 25 7.25 4.40 -1.84
CA VAL A 25 5.96 4.78 -1.24
C VAL A 25 4.95 5.21 -2.31
N GLY A 26 5.38 6.01 -3.30
CA GLY A 26 4.50 6.42 -4.39
C GLY A 26 3.96 5.24 -5.21
N ARG A 27 4.78 4.21 -5.45
CA ARG A 27 4.34 2.99 -6.15
C ARG A 27 3.36 2.18 -5.34
N GLU A 28 3.63 1.99 -4.04
CA GLU A 28 2.72 1.26 -3.15
C GLU A 28 1.36 1.94 -3.04
N VAL A 29 1.33 3.26 -2.86
CA VAL A 29 0.09 4.03 -2.82
C VAL A 29 -0.66 3.96 -4.15
N ALA A 30 0.05 4.04 -5.28
CA ALA A 30 -0.56 3.90 -6.60
C ALA A 30 -1.17 2.50 -6.81
N SER A 31 -0.48 1.44 -6.38
CA SER A 31 -0.98 0.07 -6.44
C SER A 31 -2.23 -0.13 -5.58
N LEU A 32 -2.25 0.41 -4.37
CA LEU A 32 -3.43 0.39 -3.50
C LEU A 32 -4.60 1.16 -4.12
N LYS A 33 -4.34 2.35 -4.68
CA LYS A 33 -5.38 3.15 -5.34
C LYS A 33 -5.92 2.43 -6.58
N ALA A 34 -5.07 1.77 -7.36
CA ALA A 34 -5.46 1.01 -8.56
C ALA A 34 -6.44 -0.13 -8.26
N TYR A 35 -6.45 -0.64 -7.01
CA TYR A 35 -7.44 -1.62 -6.58
C TYR A 35 -8.86 -1.04 -6.54
N PHE A 36 -9.01 0.24 -6.18
CA PHE A 36 -10.32 0.90 -6.02
C PHE A 36 -10.68 1.84 -7.17
N VAL A 37 -9.71 2.30 -7.95
CA VAL A 37 -9.91 3.27 -9.03
C VAL A 37 -9.14 2.79 -10.26
N ASP A 38 -9.79 2.77 -11.41
CA ASP A 38 -9.11 2.46 -12.67
C ASP A 38 -8.05 3.53 -13.00
N PRO A 39 -6.76 3.15 -13.12
CA PRO A 39 -5.69 4.10 -13.44
C PRO A 39 -5.82 4.75 -14.83
N ALA A 40 -6.48 4.09 -15.79
CA ALA A 40 -6.59 4.59 -17.16
C ALA A 40 -7.74 5.60 -17.32
N THR A 41 -8.87 5.33 -16.68
CA THR A 41 -10.11 6.11 -16.84
C THR A 41 -10.44 6.99 -15.64
N GLY A 42 -9.81 6.75 -14.49
CA GLY A 42 -10.13 7.41 -13.22
C GLY A 42 -11.46 6.95 -12.61
N GLN A 43 -12.15 5.97 -13.21
CA GLN A 43 -13.45 5.51 -12.74
C GLN A 43 -13.32 4.68 -11.46
N PRO A 44 -14.20 4.89 -10.47
CA PRO A 44 -14.26 4.03 -9.29
C PRO A 44 -14.62 2.58 -9.66
N ARG A 45 -13.88 1.62 -9.12
CA ARG A 45 -14.18 0.18 -9.17
C ARG A 45 -15.21 -0.14 -8.09
N SER A 46 -16.46 0.24 -8.36
CA SER A 46 -17.59 0.07 -7.44
C SER A 46 -17.72 -1.35 -6.89
N GLU A 47 -17.43 -2.37 -7.70
CA GLU A 47 -17.43 -3.77 -7.27
C GLU A 47 -16.44 -4.04 -6.12
N ASN A 48 -15.20 -3.57 -6.22
CA ASN A 48 -14.17 -3.78 -5.19
C ASN A 48 -14.48 -2.97 -3.93
N ILE A 49 -14.98 -1.74 -4.11
CA ILE A 49 -15.43 -0.90 -2.99
C ILE A 49 -16.57 -1.61 -2.24
N LEU A 50 -17.56 -2.15 -2.96
CA LEU A 50 -18.69 -2.86 -2.37
C LEU A 50 -18.26 -4.11 -1.61
N LYS A 51 -17.28 -4.88 -2.14
CA LYS A 51 -16.71 -6.05 -1.44
C LYS A 51 -16.12 -5.66 -0.09
N VAL A 52 -15.25 -4.65 -0.06
CA VAL A 52 -14.61 -4.20 1.19
C VAL A 52 -15.65 -3.64 2.17
N ALA A 53 -16.60 -2.85 1.67
CA ALA A 53 -17.70 -2.34 2.50
C ALA A 53 -18.53 -3.49 3.10
N GLY A 54 -18.87 -4.50 2.32
CA GLY A 54 -19.59 -5.68 2.79
C GLY A 54 -18.83 -6.45 3.87
N VAL A 55 -17.51 -6.61 3.72
CA VAL A 55 -16.65 -7.23 4.75
C VAL A 55 -16.68 -6.43 6.06
N LEU A 56 -16.54 -5.11 5.99
CA LEU A 56 -16.57 -4.25 7.17
C LEU A 56 -17.92 -4.32 7.89
N VAL A 57 -19.02 -4.18 7.13
CA VAL A 57 -20.38 -4.28 7.66
C VAL A 57 -20.62 -5.66 8.28
N GLY A 58 -20.25 -6.74 7.60
CA GLY A 58 -20.38 -8.10 8.09
C GLY A 58 -19.58 -8.34 9.38
N THR A 59 -18.37 -7.80 9.45
CA THR A 59 -17.52 -7.88 10.65
C THR A 59 -18.15 -7.15 11.85
N VAL A 60 -18.65 -5.94 11.64
CA VAL A 60 -19.36 -5.18 12.68
C VAL A 60 -20.62 -5.92 13.13
N ALA A 61 -21.43 -6.40 12.17
CA ALA A 61 -22.63 -7.17 12.48
C ALA A 61 -22.31 -8.44 13.30
N LEU A 62 -21.24 -9.16 12.95
CA LEU A 62 -20.76 -10.31 13.70
C LEU A 62 -20.40 -9.93 15.14
N PHE A 63 -19.64 -8.86 15.35
CA PHE A 63 -19.29 -8.38 16.69
C PHE A 63 -20.52 -7.98 17.51
N VAL A 64 -21.51 -7.33 16.89
CA VAL A 64 -22.77 -6.97 17.55
C VAL A 64 -23.54 -8.21 17.99
N VAL A 65 -23.62 -9.23 17.14
CA VAL A 65 -24.28 -10.51 17.48
C VAL A 65 -23.56 -11.19 18.65
N ILE A 66 -22.23 -11.29 18.60
CA ILE A 66 -21.43 -11.86 19.69
C ILE A 66 -21.69 -11.10 20.99
N ARG A 67 -21.60 -9.77 20.99
CA ARG A 67 -21.86 -8.93 22.16
C ARG A 67 -23.25 -9.17 22.73
N LYS A 68 -24.26 -9.30 21.87
CA LYS A 68 -25.66 -9.54 22.28
C LYS A 68 -25.88 -10.90 22.93
N VAL A 69 -25.16 -11.93 22.50
CA VAL A 69 -25.29 -13.29 23.06
C VAL A 69 -24.47 -13.47 24.33
N SER A 70 -23.37 -12.73 24.49
CA SER A 70 -22.52 -12.77 25.68
C SER A 70 -22.96 -11.83 26.81
N SER A 71 -23.96 -10.97 26.58
CA SER A 71 -24.57 -10.10 27.59
C SER A 71 -25.84 -10.75 28.14
#